data_AF-A0A8J3R3A5-F1
#
_entry.id   AF-A0A8J3R3A5-F1
#
_cell.length_a   1.000
_cell.length_b   1.000
_cell.length_c   1.000
_cell.angle_alpha   90.00
_cell.angle_beta   90.00
_cell.angle_gamma   90.00
#
_symmetry.space_group_name_H-M   'P 1'
#
loop_
_entity.id
_entity.type
_entity.pdbx_description
1 polymer ?
#
loop_
_entity_poly.entity_id
_entity_poly.type
_entity_poly.pdbx_seq_one_letter_code
_entity_poly.pdbx_strand_id
1 'polypeptide(L)'
;MGTTIHGCVECRTWAPGLAVEERRWQAAIDLSLLGVARDYEAFDCLFGVRSSGNWHPIAAERGLPVDVSNDVVAQLDGWGEVAFGVTWLAWTDVIAVDWSEPALRRATDIAQYRRLEDGTLTLVHRSVWSRGFARAAGVDTLTVDPDRIAELWNEGTEWRLGQTVYRAERARRRDVVPPDGPWDRVERHAAAGGRAWAG
;
A
#
# COMPACT_ATOMS: atom_id res chain seq x y z
N MET A 1 18.28 3.76 8.23
CA MET A 1 17.24 4.73 8.64
C MET A 1 15.91 4.25 8.09
N GLY A 2 15.00 3.78 8.96
CA GLY A 2 13.67 3.30 8.55
C GLY A 2 12.67 4.46 8.45
N THR A 3 11.60 4.28 7.68
CA THR A 3 10.46 5.20 7.63
C THR A 3 9.24 4.50 8.21
N THR A 4 8.36 5.24 8.86
CA THR A 4 7.08 4.74 9.33
C THR A 4 6.02 5.80 9.04
N ILE A 5 4.76 5.40 9.02
CA ILE A 5 3.64 6.33 8.95
C ILE A 5 3.14 6.58 10.37
N HIS A 6 2.96 7.85 10.73
CA HIS A 6 2.23 8.25 11.92
C HIS A 6 0.89 8.87 11.50
N GLY A 7 -0.11 8.77 12.37
CA GLY A 7 -1.37 9.48 12.16
C GLY A 7 -2.57 8.84 12.82
N CYS A 8 -3.76 9.18 12.33
CA CYS A 8 -5.00 8.70 12.93
C CYS A 8 -6.12 8.52 11.90
N VAL A 9 -7.12 7.72 12.28
CA VAL A 9 -8.45 7.78 11.67
C VAL A 9 -9.23 8.89 12.38
N GLU A 10 -9.75 9.84 11.61
CA GLU A 10 -10.69 10.85 12.10
C GLU A 10 -12.14 10.46 11.73
N CYS A 11 -13.08 10.78 12.61
CA CYS A 11 -14.51 10.59 12.38
C CYS A 11 -15.25 11.92 12.54
N ARG A 12 -16.29 12.12 11.73
CA ARG A 12 -17.13 13.32 11.82
C ARG A 12 -18.24 13.11 12.84
N THR A 13 -18.11 13.74 14.01
CA THR A 13 -19.01 13.51 15.16
C THR A 13 -19.31 14.81 15.92
N TRP A 14 -20.26 14.74 16.86
CA TRP A 14 -20.52 15.82 17.81
C TRP A 14 -19.34 16.01 18.77
N ALA A 15 -19.13 17.24 19.21
CA ALA A 15 -18.13 17.56 20.21
C ALA A 15 -18.60 18.71 21.12
N PRO A 16 -18.03 18.83 22.34
CA PRO A 16 -18.35 19.94 23.24
C PRO A 16 -18.18 21.31 22.55
N GLY A 17 -19.20 22.16 22.69
CA GLY A 17 -19.23 23.50 22.09
C GLY A 17 -19.88 23.57 20.70
N LEU A 18 -20.27 22.44 20.10
CA LEU A 18 -21.03 22.42 18.85
C LEU A 18 -22.54 22.43 19.08
N ALA A 19 -23.29 23.02 18.14
CA ALA A 19 -24.73 22.88 18.10
C ALA A 19 -25.16 21.41 17.87
N VAL A 20 -26.42 21.06 18.21
CA VAL A 20 -26.93 19.68 18.15
C VAL A 20 -26.76 19.03 16.77
N GLU A 21 -26.94 19.81 15.70
CA GLU A 21 -26.83 19.33 14.32
C GLU A 21 -25.42 19.46 13.73
N GLU A 22 -24.51 20.10 14.47
CA GLU A 22 -23.18 20.40 14.00
C GLU A 22 -22.21 19.25 14.32
N ARG A 23 -21.38 18.90 13.33
CA ARG A 23 -20.39 17.83 13.46
C ARG A 23 -19.06 18.29 12.90
N ARG A 24 -17.99 18.01 13.62
CA ARG A 24 -16.61 18.27 13.23
C ARG A 24 -15.81 16.97 13.19
N TRP A 25 -14.68 17.00 12.50
CA TRP A 25 -13.73 15.90 12.54
C TRP A 25 -13.05 15.83 13.89
N GLN A 26 -12.96 14.63 14.45
CA GLN A 26 -12.25 14.33 15.68
C GLN A 26 -11.35 13.12 15.45
N ALA A 27 -10.13 13.16 15.97
CA ALA A 27 -9.26 12.00 16.02
C ALA A 27 -9.95 10.87 16.80
N ALA A 28 -10.04 9.69 16.19
CA ALA A 28 -10.74 8.55 16.76
C ALA A 28 -9.78 7.40 17.11
N ILE A 29 -8.86 7.05 16.21
CA ILE A 29 -7.94 5.92 16.40
C ILE A 29 -6.55 6.28 15.89
N ASP A 30 -5.52 6.18 16.72
CA ASP A 30 -4.13 6.33 16.29
C ASP A 30 -3.68 5.12 15.43
N LEU A 31 -3.02 5.37 14.29
CA LEU A 31 -2.58 4.33 13.35
C LEU A 31 -1.57 3.36 13.98
N SER A 32 -0.80 3.78 14.98
CA SER A 32 0.12 2.89 15.72
C SER A 32 -0.62 1.75 16.43
N LEU A 33 -1.88 1.97 16.84
CA LEU A 33 -2.73 0.96 17.46
C LEU A 33 -3.24 -0.08 16.44
N LEU A 34 -3.23 0.26 15.15
CA LEU A 34 -3.68 -0.62 14.08
C LEU A 34 -2.56 -1.53 13.54
N GLY A 35 -1.31 -1.32 13.97
CA GLY A 35 -0.18 -2.19 13.62
C GLY A 35 0.33 -1.98 12.19
N VAL A 36 0.10 -0.81 11.61
CA VAL A 36 0.46 -0.44 10.22
C VAL A 36 1.96 -0.15 10.04
N ALA A 37 2.81 -0.70 10.91
CA ALA A 37 4.22 -0.33 10.93
C ALA A 37 5.03 -1.01 9.80
N ARG A 38 5.72 -0.19 9.00
CA ARG A 38 6.74 -0.56 8.00
C ARG A 38 6.23 -1.38 6.79
N ASP A 39 5.13 -0.95 6.19
CA ASP A 39 4.61 -1.53 4.95
C ASP A 39 4.94 -0.64 3.74
N TYR A 40 6.19 -0.69 3.28
CA TYR A 40 6.69 0.27 2.28
C TYR A 40 6.02 0.16 0.90
N GLU A 41 5.61 -1.03 0.49
CA GLU A 41 4.90 -1.20 -0.78
C GLU A 41 3.50 -0.60 -0.70
N ALA A 42 2.79 -0.80 0.42
CA ALA A 42 1.53 -0.11 0.67
C ALA A 42 1.72 1.41 0.80
N PHE A 43 2.80 1.87 1.44
CA PHE A 43 3.08 3.30 1.61
C PHE A 43 3.32 3.99 0.27
N ASP A 44 4.08 3.35 -0.63
CA ASP A 44 4.28 3.84 -2.00
C ASP A 44 2.95 3.82 -2.79
N CYS A 45 2.22 2.71 -2.74
CA CYS A 45 0.95 2.53 -3.46
C CYS A 45 -0.14 3.53 -3.02
N LEU A 46 -0.29 3.75 -1.71
CA LEU A 46 -1.32 4.59 -1.15
C LEU A 46 -0.91 6.07 -1.13
N PHE A 47 0.33 6.39 -0.74
CA PHE A 47 0.74 7.76 -0.38
C PHE A 47 1.99 8.26 -1.12
N GLY A 48 2.67 7.41 -1.89
CA GLY A 48 3.94 7.78 -2.55
C GLY A 48 5.10 7.98 -1.57
N VAL A 49 4.95 7.52 -0.32
CA VAL A 49 6.01 7.61 0.69
C VAL A 49 7.05 6.54 0.40
N ARG A 50 8.34 6.93 0.38
CA ARG A 50 9.45 6.05 -0.04
C ARG A 50 9.24 5.47 -1.44
N SER A 51 8.73 6.31 -2.35
CA SER A 51 8.32 5.82 -3.65
C SER A 51 9.46 5.13 -4.40
N SER A 52 9.17 3.91 -4.86
CA SER A 52 9.95 3.19 -5.85
C SER A 52 9.62 3.66 -7.28
N GLY A 53 8.62 4.55 -7.40
CA GLY A 53 8.03 4.92 -8.67
C GLY A 53 7.19 3.80 -9.27
N ASN A 54 6.78 2.77 -8.52
CA ASN A 54 6.03 1.66 -9.10
C ASN A 54 4.53 1.97 -9.26
N TRP A 55 4.03 3.01 -8.60
CA TRP A 55 2.61 3.32 -8.56
C TRP A 55 2.34 4.78 -8.93
N HIS A 56 1.12 5.04 -9.41
CA HIS A 56 0.51 6.33 -9.19
C HIS A 56 -0.14 6.30 -7.80
N PRO A 57 0.38 7.05 -6.81
CA PRO A 57 -0.14 7.01 -5.46
C PRO A 57 -1.57 7.56 -5.40
N ILE A 58 -2.41 6.95 -4.58
CA ILE A 58 -3.84 7.35 -4.46
C ILE A 58 -3.97 8.72 -3.81
N ALA A 59 -3.17 8.98 -2.79
CA ALA A 59 -3.20 10.19 -1.98
C ALA A 59 -1.77 10.64 -1.65
N ALA A 60 -0.99 11.00 -2.66
CA ALA A 60 0.30 11.65 -2.42
C ALA A 60 0.14 13.15 -2.13
N GLU A 61 0.92 13.63 -1.17
CA GLU A 61 1.24 15.05 -0.96
C GLU A 61 0.02 15.99 -0.93
N ARG A 62 -1.11 15.51 -0.39
CA ARG A 62 -2.33 16.33 -0.29
C ARG A 62 -2.25 17.40 0.81
N GLY A 63 -1.22 17.33 1.67
CA GLY A 63 -1.10 18.17 2.85
C GLY A 63 -2.15 17.84 3.90
N LEU A 64 -2.47 18.81 4.76
CA LEU A 64 -3.59 18.69 5.69
C LEU A 64 -4.92 19.06 5.01
N PRO A 65 -6.02 18.34 5.31
CA PRO A 65 -7.34 18.81 4.91
C PRO A 65 -7.69 20.12 5.64
N VAL A 66 -8.45 20.99 4.98
CA VAL A 66 -8.83 22.32 5.53
C VAL A 66 -9.62 22.24 6.84
N ASP A 67 -10.34 21.15 7.04
CA ASP A 67 -11.18 20.88 8.21
C ASP A 67 -10.57 19.77 9.10
N VAL A 68 -9.25 19.67 9.11
CA VAL A 68 -8.50 18.77 10.01
C VAL A 68 -8.81 19.09 11.49
N SER A 69 -8.87 18.08 12.35
CA SER A 69 -9.02 18.31 13.78
C SER A 69 -7.78 18.99 14.39
N ASN A 70 -8.01 19.81 15.43
CA ASN A 70 -6.93 20.46 16.17
C ASN A 70 -5.95 19.44 16.79
N ASP A 71 -6.40 18.23 17.11
CA ASP A 71 -5.56 17.18 17.67
C ASP A 71 -4.51 16.71 16.66
N VAL A 72 -4.89 16.57 15.38
CA VAL A 72 -3.96 16.21 14.30
C VAL A 72 -2.99 17.35 14.01
N VAL A 73 -3.45 18.61 14.04
CA VAL A 73 -2.56 19.78 13.91
C VAL A 73 -1.51 19.77 15.02
N ALA A 74 -1.94 19.62 16.27
CA ALA A 74 -1.03 19.56 17.42
C ALA A 74 -0.07 18.35 17.34
N GLN A 75 -0.54 17.21 16.85
CA GLN A 75 0.30 16.03 16.63
C GLN A 75 1.38 16.31 15.58
N LEU A 76 1.02 16.87 14.42
CA LEU A 76 1.96 17.22 13.36
C LEU A 76 2.99 18.27 13.84
N ASP A 77 2.55 19.31 14.53
CA ASP A 77 3.43 20.33 15.11
C ASP A 77 4.46 19.72 16.09
N GLY A 78 4.05 18.71 16.85
CA GLY A 78 4.93 17.96 17.75
C GLY A 78 6.05 17.19 17.07
N TRP A 79 5.88 16.80 15.80
CA TRP A 79 6.93 16.18 14.99
C TRP A 79 7.89 17.22 14.38
N GLY A 80 7.42 18.44 14.09
CA GLY A 80 8.25 19.50 13.53
C GLY A 80 8.92 19.09 12.20
N GLU A 81 10.20 19.42 12.04
CA GLU A 81 10.93 19.24 10.77
C GLU A 81 11.16 17.77 10.36
N VAL A 82 10.91 16.80 11.25
CA VAL A 82 11.04 15.38 10.89
C VAL A 82 9.79 14.79 10.25
N ALA A 83 8.66 15.50 10.26
CA ALA A 83 7.46 15.11 9.54
C ALA A 83 7.60 15.41 8.04
N PHE A 84 7.18 14.47 7.20
CA PHE A 84 7.20 14.63 5.75
C PHE A 84 6.15 13.74 5.09
N GLY A 85 5.75 14.09 3.86
CA GLY A 85 4.74 13.31 3.13
C GLY A 85 3.33 13.43 3.73
N VAL A 86 3.04 14.53 4.43
CA VAL A 86 1.74 14.80 5.05
C VAL A 86 0.62 14.68 4.01
N THR A 87 -0.32 13.81 4.29
CA THR A 87 -1.43 13.49 3.39
C THR A 87 -2.61 12.86 4.11
N TRP A 88 -3.70 12.62 3.39
CA TRP A 88 -4.91 12.01 3.93
C TRP A 88 -5.67 11.24 2.83
N LEU A 89 -6.41 10.23 3.26
CA LEU A 89 -7.25 9.38 2.42
C LEU A 89 -8.66 9.29 3.01
N ALA A 90 -9.67 9.72 2.25
CA ALA A 90 -11.06 9.57 2.68
C ALA A 90 -11.57 8.16 2.38
N TRP A 91 -12.59 7.70 3.13
CA TRP A 91 -13.27 6.45 2.80
C TRP A 91 -13.84 6.42 1.38
N THR A 92 -14.34 7.56 0.90
CA THR A 92 -14.81 7.70 -0.49
C THR A 92 -13.72 7.45 -1.52
N ASP A 93 -12.46 7.73 -1.19
CA ASP A 93 -11.33 7.41 -2.06
C ASP A 93 -11.11 5.89 -2.07
N VAL A 94 -11.06 5.26 -0.89
CA VAL A 94 -10.85 3.81 -0.72
C VAL A 94 -11.85 2.97 -1.51
N ILE A 95 -13.14 3.35 -1.49
CA ILE A 95 -14.19 2.63 -2.24
C ILE A 95 -14.10 2.86 -3.76
N ALA A 96 -13.51 3.98 -4.19
CA ALA A 96 -13.39 4.34 -5.60
C ALA A 96 -12.10 3.77 -6.24
N VAL A 97 -11.16 3.29 -5.44
CA VAL A 97 -9.91 2.68 -5.93
C VAL A 97 -10.22 1.43 -6.74
N ASP A 98 -9.68 1.37 -7.95
CA ASP A 98 -9.56 0.12 -8.69
C ASP A 98 -8.44 -0.72 -8.07
N TRP A 99 -8.80 -1.62 -7.17
CA TRP A 99 -7.85 -2.50 -6.49
C TRP A 99 -7.21 -3.54 -7.41
N SER A 100 -7.76 -3.73 -8.61
CA SER A 100 -7.19 -4.59 -9.64
C SER A 100 -6.20 -3.85 -10.55
N GLU A 101 -6.07 -2.53 -10.40
CA GLU A 101 -5.14 -1.71 -11.18
C GLU A 101 -3.71 -2.27 -11.02
N PRO A 102 -3.04 -2.62 -12.13
CA PRO A 102 -1.67 -3.06 -12.08
C PRO A 102 -0.73 -1.88 -11.85
N ALA A 103 0.41 -2.15 -11.22
CA ALA A 103 1.52 -1.22 -11.11
C ALA A 103 1.96 -0.69 -12.48
N LEU A 104 2.78 0.35 -12.47
CA LEU A 104 3.39 0.91 -13.68
C LEU A 104 4.24 -0.15 -14.40
N ARG A 105 4.35 -0.04 -15.73
CA ARG A 105 5.01 -1.07 -16.54
C ARG A 105 6.44 -1.39 -16.10
N ARG A 106 7.18 -0.38 -15.65
CA ARG A 106 8.55 -0.52 -15.12
C ARG A 106 8.62 -1.39 -13.86
N ALA A 107 7.51 -1.55 -13.13
CA ALA A 107 7.39 -2.37 -11.94
C ALA A 107 7.07 -3.84 -12.23
N THR A 108 7.37 -4.33 -13.45
CA THR A 108 7.21 -5.75 -13.74
C THR A 108 8.27 -6.51 -12.97
N ASP A 109 7.86 -7.45 -12.13
CA ASP A 109 8.74 -8.30 -11.35
C ASP A 109 8.44 -9.78 -11.61
N ILE A 110 9.14 -10.67 -10.91
CA ILE A 110 8.85 -12.10 -10.93
C ILE A 110 8.00 -12.47 -9.71
N ALA A 111 6.73 -12.78 -9.94
CA ALA A 111 5.86 -13.37 -8.93
C ALA A 111 6.06 -14.89 -8.86
N GLN A 112 6.01 -15.44 -7.65
CA GLN A 112 5.99 -16.87 -7.40
C GLN A 112 4.62 -17.30 -6.90
N TYR A 113 4.08 -18.30 -7.56
CA TYR A 113 2.82 -18.94 -7.27
C TYR A 113 3.02 -20.40 -6.88
N ARG A 114 2.10 -20.92 -6.06
CA ARG A 114 1.88 -22.34 -5.86
C ARG A 114 0.64 -22.76 -6.65
N ARG A 115 0.79 -23.76 -7.51
CA ARG A 115 -0.32 -24.42 -8.17
C ARG A 115 -0.94 -25.46 -7.23
N LEU A 116 -2.25 -25.39 -7.07
CA LEU A 116 -3.05 -26.36 -6.33
C LEU A 116 -3.48 -27.51 -7.24
N GLU A 117 -4.03 -28.59 -6.66
CA GLU A 117 -4.45 -29.79 -7.40
C GLU A 117 -5.54 -29.50 -8.44
N ASP A 118 -6.42 -28.54 -8.16
CA ASP A 118 -7.47 -28.07 -9.07
C ASP A 118 -6.94 -27.15 -10.19
N GLY A 119 -5.62 -26.87 -10.21
CA GLY A 119 -4.96 -25.99 -11.17
C GLY A 119 -4.95 -24.51 -10.79
N THR A 120 -5.60 -24.11 -9.69
CA THR A 120 -5.62 -22.74 -9.18
C THR A 120 -4.23 -22.29 -8.75
N LEU A 121 -3.89 -21.02 -9.00
CA LEU A 121 -2.63 -20.42 -8.57
C LEU A 121 -2.85 -19.56 -7.32
N THR A 122 -2.09 -19.84 -6.27
CA THR A 122 -2.02 -19.01 -5.05
C THR A 122 -0.71 -18.24 -5.06
N LEU A 123 -0.76 -16.91 -4.98
CA LEU A 123 0.44 -16.07 -4.87
C LEU A 123 1.15 -16.39 -3.55
N VAL A 124 2.46 -16.65 -3.63
CA VAL A 124 3.31 -16.97 -2.46
C VAL A 124 4.24 -15.82 -2.16
N HIS A 125 4.94 -15.31 -3.17
CA HIS A 125 5.88 -14.21 -3.03
C HIS A 125 5.86 -13.31 -4.27
N ARG A 126 6.07 -12.01 -4.06
CA ARG A 126 6.36 -11.02 -5.10
C ARG A 126 7.87 -10.79 -5.21
N SER A 127 8.32 -10.21 -6.32
CA SER A 127 9.71 -9.74 -6.49
C SER A 127 10.77 -10.84 -6.23
N VAL A 128 10.53 -12.03 -6.75
CA VAL A 128 11.35 -13.22 -6.48
C VAL A 128 12.61 -13.24 -7.33
N TRP A 129 13.76 -13.13 -6.67
CA TRP A 129 15.08 -13.36 -7.28
C TRP A 129 15.77 -14.56 -6.64
N SER A 130 15.31 -15.77 -7.00
CA SER A 130 15.72 -17.02 -6.34
C SER A 130 16.41 -18.01 -7.27
N ARG A 131 17.18 -18.94 -6.69
CA ARG A 131 17.75 -20.09 -7.41
C ARG A 131 16.68 -20.97 -8.07
N GLY A 132 15.47 -21.03 -7.50
CA GLY A 132 14.36 -21.76 -8.09
C GLY A 132 13.89 -21.14 -9.39
N PHE A 133 13.74 -19.81 -9.41
CA PHE A 133 13.46 -19.05 -10.62
C PHE A 133 14.60 -19.19 -11.64
N ALA A 134 15.86 -19.01 -11.21
CA ALA A 134 17.05 -19.15 -12.06
C ALA A 134 17.05 -20.47 -12.85
N ARG A 135 16.78 -21.59 -12.15
CA ARG A 135 16.67 -22.92 -12.76
C ARG A 135 15.48 -23.04 -13.72
N ALA A 136 14.33 -22.48 -13.36
CA ALA A 136 13.11 -22.58 -14.17
C ALA A 136 13.20 -21.75 -15.47
N ALA A 137 13.82 -20.58 -15.40
CA ALA A 137 13.98 -19.67 -16.54
C ALA A 137 15.26 -19.90 -17.34
N GLY A 138 16.20 -20.70 -16.83
CA GLY A 138 17.49 -20.95 -17.47
C GLY A 138 18.39 -19.70 -17.45
N VAL A 139 18.27 -18.86 -16.43
CA VAL A 139 18.99 -17.59 -16.30
C VAL A 139 20.02 -17.66 -15.19
N ASP A 140 21.11 -16.92 -15.35
CA ASP A 140 22.04 -16.67 -14.25
C ASP A 140 21.67 -15.36 -13.54
N THR A 141 21.07 -15.49 -12.36
CA THR A 141 20.64 -14.36 -11.52
C THR A 141 21.80 -13.49 -11.02
N LEU A 142 23.06 -13.89 -11.22
CA LEU A 142 24.24 -13.09 -10.90
C LEU A 142 24.65 -12.14 -12.03
N THR A 143 24.21 -12.40 -13.26
CA THR A 143 24.55 -11.60 -14.45
C THR A 143 23.38 -10.82 -15.00
N VAL A 144 22.15 -11.24 -14.67
CA VAL A 144 20.93 -10.55 -15.03
C VAL A 144 20.55 -9.55 -13.94
N ASP A 145 20.25 -8.32 -14.37
CA ASP A 145 19.76 -7.26 -13.49
C ASP A 145 18.26 -7.45 -13.20
N PRO A 146 17.85 -7.63 -11.92
CA PRO A 146 16.44 -7.76 -11.55
C PRO A 146 15.61 -6.49 -11.80
N ASP A 147 16.22 -5.34 -12.05
CA ASP A 147 15.48 -4.11 -12.37
C ASP A 147 15.11 -4.04 -13.87
N ARG A 148 15.64 -4.94 -14.70
CA ARG A 148 15.42 -4.97 -16.16
C ARG A 148 14.43 -6.03 -16.61
N ILE A 149 13.66 -6.61 -15.70
CA ILE A 149 12.71 -7.70 -15.98
C ILE A 149 11.73 -7.36 -17.09
N ALA A 150 11.19 -6.14 -17.06
CA ALA A 150 10.25 -5.65 -18.08
C ALA A 150 10.85 -5.57 -19.50
N GLU A 151 12.18 -5.55 -19.63
CA GLU A 151 12.91 -5.53 -20.90
C GLU A 151 13.26 -6.95 -21.37
N LEU A 152 13.45 -7.88 -20.43
CA LEU A 152 13.89 -9.25 -20.70
C LEU A 152 12.72 -10.16 -21.07
N TRP A 153 11.57 -9.98 -20.41
CA TRP A 153 10.41 -10.84 -20.57
C TRP A 153 9.12 -10.05 -20.72
N ASN A 154 8.27 -10.52 -21.63
CA ASN A 154 6.93 -9.98 -21.75
C ASN A 154 6.11 -10.33 -20.50
N GLU A 155 5.26 -9.40 -20.08
CA GLU A 155 4.26 -9.66 -19.04
C GLU A 155 3.40 -10.88 -19.40
N GLY A 156 3.20 -11.77 -18.44
CA GLY A 156 2.53 -13.06 -18.61
C GLY A 156 3.46 -14.24 -18.94
N THR A 157 4.76 -14.00 -19.17
CA THR A 157 5.73 -15.09 -19.35
C THR A 157 5.75 -15.97 -18.10
N GLU A 158 5.61 -17.28 -18.28
CA GLU A 158 5.46 -18.25 -17.19
C GLU A 158 6.53 -19.34 -17.25
N TRP A 159 7.11 -19.66 -16.10
CA TRP A 159 8.05 -20.78 -15.93
C TRP A 159 7.54 -21.71 -14.84
N ARG A 160 7.82 -23.01 -14.97
CA ARG A 160 7.30 -24.03 -14.06
C ARG A 160 8.42 -24.89 -13.50
N LEU A 161 8.35 -25.17 -12.21
CA LEU A 161 9.22 -26.10 -11.51
C LEU A 161 8.39 -26.91 -10.51
N GLY A 162 7.90 -28.07 -10.95
CA GLY A 162 6.94 -28.87 -10.17
C GLY A 162 5.62 -28.11 -9.98
N GLN A 163 5.17 -27.97 -8.73
CA GLN A 163 3.98 -27.19 -8.35
C GLN A 163 4.25 -25.69 -8.21
N THR A 164 5.50 -25.25 -8.36
CA THR A 164 5.85 -23.83 -8.31
C THR A 164 5.75 -23.24 -9.72
N VAL A 165 5.10 -22.09 -9.81
CA VAL A 165 4.96 -21.33 -11.04
C VAL A 165 5.57 -19.95 -10.82
N TYR A 166 6.48 -19.53 -11.69
CA TYR A 166 7.02 -18.18 -11.72
C TYR A 166 6.39 -17.43 -12.88
N ARG A 167 6.07 -16.15 -12.70
CA ARG A 167 5.49 -15.33 -13.75
C ARG A 167 6.07 -13.92 -13.75
N ALA A 168 6.44 -13.43 -14.92
CA ALA A 168 6.77 -12.02 -15.11
C ALA A 168 5.47 -11.22 -15.18
N GLU A 169 5.18 -10.41 -14.17
CA GLU A 169 3.95 -9.63 -14.11
C GLU A 169 4.03 -8.47 -13.11
N ARG A 170 3.11 -7.52 -13.27
CA ARG A 170 2.99 -6.37 -12.38
C ARG A 170 2.14 -6.73 -11.17
N ALA A 171 2.48 -6.18 -10.02
CA ALA A 171 1.65 -6.28 -8.83
C ALA A 171 0.35 -5.52 -9.10
N ARG A 172 -0.76 -5.99 -8.55
CA ARG A 172 -2.00 -5.23 -8.43
C ARG A 172 -2.01 -4.51 -7.10
N ARG A 173 -2.76 -3.41 -6.99
CA ARG A 173 -2.89 -2.70 -5.70
C ARG A 173 -3.28 -3.64 -4.56
N ARG A 174 -4.15 -4.61 -4.84
CA ARG A 174 -4.57 -5.61 -3.86
C ARG A 174 -3.47 -6.59 -3.42
N ASP A 175 -2.41 -6.76 -4.22
CA ASP A 175 -1.29 -7.62 -3.83
C ASP A 175 -0.41 -6.95 -2.78
N VAL A 176 -0.31 -5.61 -2.81
CA VAL A 176 0.47 -4.80 -1.87
C VAL A 176 -0.37 -4.20 -0.74
N VAL A 177 -1.69 -4.15 -0.91
CA VAL A 177 -2.68 -3.79 0.12
C VAL A 177 -3.73 -4.90 0.20
N PRO A 178 -3.38 -6.06 0.80
CA PRO A 178 -4.28 -7.19 0.86
C PRO A 178 -5.47 -6.92 1.80
N PRO A 179 -6.64 -7.53 1.53
CA PRO A 179 -7.87 -7.26 2.27
C PRO A 179 -7.87 -7.85 3.70
N ASP A 180 -6.84 -8.61 4.06
CA ASP A 180 -6.57 -9.16 5.38
C ASP A 180 -5.20 -8.67 5.94
N GLY A 181 -4.62 -7.66 5.29
CA GLY A 181 -3.34 -7.06 5.66
C GLY A 181 -3.41 -6.03 6.79
N PRO A 182 -2.29 -5.35 7.09
CA PRO A 182 -2.24 -4.31 8.12
C PRO A 182 -3.23 -3.16 7.88
N TRP A 183 -3.51 -2.84 6.61
CA TRP A 183 -4.37 -1.74 6.19
C TRP A 183 -5.87 -2.05 6.23
N ASP A 184 -6.27 -3.32 6.26
CA ASP A 184 -7.67 -3.76 6.34
C ASP A 184 -8.37 -3.22 7.61
N ARG A 185 -7.64 -3.10 8.73
CA ARG A 185 -8.18 -2.45 9.94
C ARG A 185 -8.46 -0.96 9.74
N VAL A 186 -7.60 -0.26 9.02
CA VAL A 186 -7.79 1.15 8.67
C VAL A 186 -9.03 1.29 7.79
N GLU A 187 -9.17 0.43 6.78
CA GLU A 187 -10.33 0.41 5.88
C GLU A 187 -11.63 0.19 6.66
N ARG A 188 -11.70 -0.81 7.53
CA ARG A 188 -12.90 -1.09 8.34
C ARG A 188 -13.32 0.07 9.24
N HIS A 189 -12.36 0.80 9.81
CA HIS A 189 -12.67 1.95 10.67
C HIS A 189 -13.03 3.21 9.88
N ALA A 190 -12.39 3.44 8.73
CA ALA A 190 -12.77 4.51 7.82
C ALA A 190 -14.17 4.29 7.20
N ALA A 191 -14.58 3.03 7.00
CA ALA A 191 -15.91 2.68 6.49
C ALA A 191 -17.09 3.19 7.33
N ALA A 192 -16.87 3.50 8.61
CA ALA A 192 -17.86 4.09 9.49
C ALA A 192 -18.07 5.62 9.26
N GLY A 193 -17.66 6.15 8.12
CA GLY A 193 -17.73 7.58 7.77
C GLY A 193 -16.49 8.39 8.20
N GLY A 194 -15.35 7.71 8.34
CA GLY A 194 -14.07 8.29 8.72
C GLY A 194 -13.16 8.63 7.55
N ARG A 195 -12.03 9.27 7.86
CA ARG A 195 -10.88 9.46 6.96
C ARG A 195 -9.61 9.08 7.69
N ALA A 196 -8.61 8.58 6.98
CA ALA A 196 -7.29 8.28 7.54
C ALA A 196 -6.31 9.41 7.21
N TRP A 197 -5.53 9.83 8.20
CA TRP A 197 -4.46 10.80 8.08
C TRP A 197 -3.10 10.11 8.26
N ALA A 198 -2.12 10.50 7.45
CA ALA A 198 -0.75 10.00 7.48
C ALA A 198 0.24 11.17 7.38
N GLY A 199 1.27 11.19 8.24
CA GLY A 199 2.34 12.19 8.25
C GLY A 199 3.57 11.76 9.03
#